data_AF-A0A9E4ESK5-F1
#
_entry.id   AF-A0A9E4ESK5-F1
#
_cell.length_a   1.000
_cell.length_b   1.000
_cell.length_c   1.000
_cell.angle_alpha   90.00
_cell.angle_beta   90.00
_cell.angle_gamma   90.00
#
_symmetry.space_group_name_H-M   'P 1'
#
loop_
_entity.id
_entity.type
_entity.pdbx_description
1 polymer ?
#
loop_
_entity_poly.entity_id
_entity_poly.type
_entity_poly.pdbx_seq_one_letter_code
_entity_poly.pdbx_strand_id
1 'polypeptide(L)'
;MSNTRQIVRQLDILRVFAARRHGASIQELVDDFGVTRRTIERDLNDLGVAGFPLYKEKRCRRNLWKLLHDKEIPTLNFPISELIALTFITGIL
;
A
#
# COMPACT_ATOMS: atom_id res chain seq x y z
N MET A 1 -10.19 11.12 18.09
CA MET A 1 -10.99 10.35 17.09
C MET A 1 -10.55 10.55 15.63
N SER A 2 -9.45 11.27 15.35
CA SER A 2 -8.99 11.56 13.97
C SER A 2 -8.20 10.42 13.29
N ASN A 3 -7.46 9.60 14.05
CA ASN A 3 -6.57 8.58 13.49
C ASN A 3 -7.28 7.39 12.84
N THR A 4 -8.44 6.96 13.36
CA THR A 4 -9.12 5.76 12.83
C THR A 4 -9.55 5.95 11.37
N ARG A 5 -10.08 7.12 11.01
CA ARG A 5 -10.46 7.43 9.62
C ARG A 5 -9.25 7.49 8.69
N GLN A 6 -8.10 7.93 9.21
CA GLN A 6 -6.86 7.94 8.45
C GLN A 6 -6.36 6.51 8.19
N ILE A 7 -6.29 5.67 9.23
CA ILE A 7 -5.85 4.27 9.11
C ILE A 7 -6.74 3.50 8.13
N VAL A 8 -8.07 3.66 8.23
CA VAL A 8 -9.01 3.02 7.30
C VAL A 8 -8.71 3.42 5.86
N ARG A 9 -8.52 4.73 5.60
CA ARG A 9 -8.19 5.22 4.25
C ARG A 9 -6.83 4.71 3.76
N GLN A 10 -5.82 4.65 4.62
CA GLN A 10 -4.51 4.09 4.29
C GLN A 10 -4.61 2.61 3.90
N LEU A 11 -5.38 1.81 4.65
CA LEU A 11 -5.66 0.42 4.31
C LEU A 11 -6.43 0.29 2.99
N ASP A 12 -7.39 1.17 2.74
CA ASP A 12 -8.13 1.16 1.49
C ASP A 12 -7.27 1.59 0.28
N ILE A 13 -6.34 2.53 0.45
CA ILE A 13 -5.33 2.87 -0.57
C ILE A 13 -4.48 1.64 -0.91
N LEU A 14 -4.04 0.87 0.09
CA LEU A 14 -3.29 -0.38 -0.16
C LEU A 14 -4.14 -1.41 -0.93
N ARG A 15 -5.44 -1.55 -0.60
CA ARG A 15 -6.37 -2.42 -1.35
C ARG A 15 -6.51 -1.97 -2.80
N VAL A 16 -6.61 -0.66 -3.05
CA VAL A 16 -6.63 -0.11 -4.42
C VAL A 16 -5.37 -0.50 -5.18
N PHE A 17 -4.19 -0.39 -4.57
CA PHE A 17 -2.93 -0.78 -5.21
C PHE A 17 -2.80 -2.29 -5.42
N ALA A 18 -3.33 -3.12 -4.52
CA ALA A 18 -3.35 -4.57 -4.68
C ALA A 18 -4.30 -5.02 -5.81
N ALA A 19 -5.42 -4.32 -6.00
CA ALA A 19 -6.41 -4.65 -7.04
C ALA A 19 -6.02 -4.10 -8.43
N ARG A 20 -5.31 -2.97 -8.50
CA ARG A 20 -4.97 -2.29 -9.76
C ARG A 20 -3.54 -2.61 -10.20
N ARG A 21 -3.39 -3.43 -11.26
CA ARG A 21 -2.09 -3.76 -11.87
C ARG A 21 -1.20 -2.55 -12.20
N HIS A 22 -1.81 -1.43 -12.60
CA HIS A 22 -1.10 -0.21 -12.98
C HIS A 22 -1.05 0.85 -11.88
N GLY A 23 -1.64 0.59 -10.72
CA GLY A 23 -1.75 1.57 -9.65
C GLY A 23 -2.86 2.61 -9.87
N ALA A 24 -2.72 3.74 -9.19
CA ALA A 24 -3.63 4.87 -9.26
C ALA A 24 -2.87 6.21 -9.18
N SER A 25 -3.36 7.23 -9.87
CA SER A 25 -2.87 8.59 -9.71
C SER A 25 -3.38 9.22 -8.41
N ILE A 26 -2.68 10.25 -7.92
CA ILE A 26 -3.16 11.02 -6.75
C ILE A 26 -4.56 11.60 -7.01
N GLN A 27 -4.85 12.01 -8.24
CA GLN A 27 -6.15 12.59 -8.56
C GLN A 27 -7.27 11.53 -8.46
N GLU A 28 -7.04 10.33 -8.99
CA GLU A 28 -7.99 9.22 -8.84
C GLU A 28 -8.24 8.88 -7.37
N LEU A 29 -7.20 8.86 -6.52
CA LEU A 29 -7.36 8.65 -5.08
C LEU A 29 -8.12 9.79 -4.39
N VAL A 30 -7.91 11.05 -4.82
CA VAL A 30 -8.68 12.21 -4.33
C VAL A 30 -10.17 12.05 -4.65
N ASP A 31 -10.46 11.67 -5.89
CA ASP A 31 -11.84 11.50 -6.38
C ASP A 31 -12.51 10.29 -5.70
N ASP A 32 -11.79 9.17 -5.55
CA ASP A 32 -12.28 7.92 -4.93
C ASP A 32 -12.58 8.10 -3.42
N PHE A 33 -11.73 8.84 -2.68
CA PHE A 33 -11.84 8.98 -1.23
C PHE A 33 -12.45 10.31 -0.75
N GLY A 34 -12.69 11.27 -1.66
CA GLY A 34 -13.29 12.56 -1.33
C GLY A 34 -12.44 13.42 -0.39
N VAL A 35 -11.12 13.30 -0.43
CA VAL A 35 -10.18 14.04 0.43
C VAL A 35 -9.23 14.90 -0.38
N THR A 36 -8.57 15.86 0.27
CA THR A 36 -7.61 16.74 -0.42
C THR A 36 -6.39 15.98 -0.95
N ARG A 37 -5.77 16.52 -2.00
CA ARG A 37 -4.46 16.06 -2.50
C ARG A 37 -3.42 15.94 -1.39
N ARG A 38 -3.32 16.94 -0.51
CA ARG A 38 -2.38 16.96 0.63
C ARG A 38 -2.64 15.80 1.60
N THR A 39 -3.90 15.40 1.76
CA THR A 39 -4.27 14.23 2.59
C THR A 39 -3.76 12.94 1.97
N ILE A 40 -4.00 12.72 0.67
CA ILE A 40 -3.49 11.54 -0.04
C ILE A 40 -1.96 11.50 -0.02
N GLU A 41 -1.28 12.63 -0.29
CA GLU A 41 0.18 12.69 -0.27
C GLU A 41 0.75 12.38 1.12
N ARG A 42 0.09 12.86 2.19
CA ARG A 42 0.44 12.48 3.56
C ARG A 42 0.23 10.98 3.81
N ASP A 43 -0.90 10.42 3.41
CA ASP A 43 -1.18 9.00 3.61
C ASP A 43 -0.15 8.11 2.89
N LEU A 44 0.22 8.46 1.66
CA LEU A 44 1.26 7.76 0.90
C LEU A 44 2.63 7.89 1.56
N ASN A 45 2.97 9.07 2.10
CA ASN A 45 4.19 9.27 2.86
C ASN A 45 4.21 8.41 4.12
N ASP A 46 3.13 8.41 4.90
CA ASP A 46 3.02 7.63 6.14
C ASP A 46 3.12 6.12 5.87
N LEU A 47 2.50 5.65 4.78
CA LEU A 47 2.64 4.27 4.31
C LEU A 47 4.10 3.96 3.91
N GLY A 48 4.79 4.89 3.24
CA GLY A 48 6.21 4.74 2.92
C GLY A 48 7.09 4.68 4.17
N VAL A 49 6.82 5.54 5.16
CA VAL A 49 7.51 5.52 6.47
C VAL A 49 7.24 4.22 7.23
N ALA A 50 6.04 3.65 7.10
CA ALA A 50 5.70 2.35 7.67
C ALA A 50 6.34 1.15 6.93
N GLY A 51 7.11 1.38 5.87
CA GLY A 51 7.85 0.35 5.15
C GLY A 51 7.11 -0.31 3.99
N PHE A 52 5.92 0.18 3.60
CA PHE A 52 5.24 -0.33 2.42
C PHE A 52 6.01 0.05 1.14
N PRO A 53 6.29 -0.89 0.21
CA PRO A 53 7.08 -0.64 -0.99
C PRO A 53 6.25 0.07 -2.06
N LEU A 54 5.97 1.35 -1.83
CA LEU A 54 5.25 2.21 -2.76
C LEU A 54 6.22 2.90 -3.71
N TYR A 55 5.87 2.93 -5.00
CA TYR A 55 6.67 3.61 -6.00
C TYR A 55 5.82 4.34 -7.01
N LYS A 56 6.43 5.39 -7.58
CA LYS A 56 5.81 6.28 -8.55
C LYS A 56 6.31 5.93 -9.94
N GLU A 57 5.43 5.44 -10.81
CA GLU A 57 5.71 5.20 -12.22
C GLU A 57 5.14 6.35 -13.07
N LYS A 58 5.97 6.87 -13.98
CA LYS A 58 5.52 7.83 -14.99
C LYS A 58 5.05 7.06 -16.24
N ARG A 59 3.74 7.04 -16.47
CA ARG A 59 3.09 6.36 -17.61
C ARG A 59 2.27 7.36 -18.41
N CYS A 60 2.53 7.49 -19.71
CA CYS A 60 1.69 8.28 -20.64
C CYS A 60 1.30 9.67 -20.09
N ARG A 61 2.29 10.42 -19.56
CA ARG A 61 2.13 11.75 -18.92
C ARG A 61 1.42 11.78 -17.56
N ARG A 62 0.97 10.65 -17.03
CA ARG A 62 0.43 10.54 -15.66
C ARG A 62 1.47 9.97 -14.70
N ASN A 63 1.42 10.44 -13.47
CA ASN A 63 2.19 9.90 -12.36
C ASN A 63 1.28 8.93 -11.60
N LEU A 64 1.57 7.64 -11.68
CA LEU A 64 0.80 6.58 -11.02
C LEU A 64 1.59 6.06 -9.82
N TRP A 65 0.90 5.86 -8.71
CA TRP A 65 1.41 5.20 -7.51
C TRP A 65 0.94 3.76 -7.48
N LYS A 66 1.82 2.86 -7.05
CA LYS A 66 1.53 1.43 -6.95
C LYS A 66 2.39 0.77 -5.88
N LEU A 67 1.90 -0.38 -5.42
CA LEU A 67 2.64 -1.31 -4.58
C LEU A 67 3.56 -2.16 -5.46
N LEU A 68 4.80 -2.38 -5.04
CA LEU A 68 5.70 -3.34 -5.67
C LEU A 68 5.05 -4.72 -5.61
N HIS A 69 4.83 -5.35 -6.76
CA HIS A 69 4.26 -6.69 -6.84
C HIS A 69 5.37 -7.73 -7.02
N ASP A 70 5.16 -8.88 -6.37
CA ASP A 70 5.96 -10.10 -6.13
C ASP A 70 7.03 -10.54 -7.14
N LYS A 71 7.06 -10.03 -8.38
CA LYS A 71 8.15 -10.35 -9.33
C LYS A 71 9.50 -9.73 -8.97
N GLU A 72 9.53 -8.88 -7.94
CA GLU A 72 10.73 -8.22 -7.39
C GLU A 72 10.91 -8.49 -5.88
N ILE A 73 10.16 -9.42 -5.29
CA ILE A 73 10.43 -9.87 -3.92
C ILE A 73 11.53 -10.94 -4.04
N PRO A 74 12.75 -10.71 -3.50
CA PRO A 74 13.76 -11.75 -3.49
C PRO A 74 13.15 -12.98 -2.79
N THR A 75 13.43 -14.18 -3.31
CA THR A 75 13.00 -15.45 -2.69
C THR A 75 13.19 -15.37 -1.18
N LEU A 76 12.09 -15.26 -0.47
CA LEU A 76 12.10 -14.95 0.95
C LEU A 76 12.37 -16.26 1.70
N ASN A 77 13.66 -16.50 1.98
CA ASN A 77 14.09 -17.64 2.77
C ASN A 77 13.81 -17.35 4.25
N PHE A 78 12.57 -17.56 4.68
CA PHE A 78 12.23 -17.51 6.10
C PHE A 78 12.91 -18.66 6.84
N PRO A 79 13.61 -18.42 7.96
CA PRO A 79 13.98 -19.49 8.88
C PRO A 79 12.70 -20.13 9.46
N ILE A 80 12.77 -21.40 9.86
CA ILE A 80 11.63 -22.18 10.37
C ILE A 80 10.89 -21.44 11.50
N SER A 81 11.61 -20.74 12.38
CA SER A 81 11.03 -19.94 13.46
C SER A 81 10.09 -18.83 12.96
N GLU A 82 10.42 -18.19 11.84
CA GLU A 82 9.60 -17.13 11.26
C GLU A 82 8.38 -17.70 10.53
N LEU A 83 8.52 -18.86 9.88
CA LEU A 83 7.37 -19.58 9.33
C LEU A 83 6.36 -19.95 10.42
N ILE A 84 6.85 -20.45 11.56
CA ILE A 84 6.00 -20.78 12.72
C ILE A 84 5.31 -19.51 13.24
N ALA A 85 6.04 -18.41 13.40
CA ALA A 85 5.45 -17.15 13.83
C ALA A 85 4.36 -16.65 12.87
N LEU A 86 4.62 -16.72 11.56
CA LEU A 86 3.64 -16.36 10.53
C LEU A 86 2.39 -17.25 10.59
N THR A 87 2.54 -18.57 10.76
CA THR A 87 1.40 -19.47 10.92
C THR A 87 0.57 -19.18 12.17
N PHE A 88 1.22 -18.81 13.29
CA PHE A 88 0.51 -18.41 14.51
C PHE A 88 -0.24 -17.07 14.34
N ILE A 89 0.33 -16.13 13.59
CA ILE A 89 -0.29 -14.83 13.31
C ILE A 89 -1.49 -14.98 12.35
N THR A 90 -1.43 -15.89 11.38
CA THR A 90 -2.52 -16.11 10.41
C THR A 90 -3.68 -16.94 10.96
N GLY A 91 -3.54 -17.54 12.14
CA GLY A 91 -4.65 -18.08 12.93
C GLY A 91 -5.23 -19.41 12.42
N ILE A 92 -4.40 -20.31 11.87
CA ILE A 92 -4.83 -21.69 11.57
C ILE A 92 -3.79 -22.70 12.08
N LEU A 93 -4.27 -23.49 13.06
CA LEU A 93 -3.72 -24.62 13.84
C LEU A 93 -2.61 -24.32 14.87
#